data_AF-K7NDZ5-F1
#
_entry.id   AF-K7NDZ5-F1
#
_cell.length_a   1.000
_cell.length_b   1.000
_cell.length_c   1.000
_cell.angle_alpha   90.00
_cell.angle_beta   90.00
_cell.angle_gamma   90.00
#
_symmetry.space_group_name_H-M   'P 1'
#
loop_
_entity.id
_entity.type
_entity.pdbx_description
1 polymer ?
#
loop_
_entity_poly.entity_id
_entity_poly.type
_entity_poly.pdbx_seq_one_letter_code
_entity_poly.pdbx_strand_id
1 'polypeptide(L)' 'ETMRKYPPSSSLSRKVVKEYRIPGSDLVLSEGSIVEIPVHMIHHDPQYFPEPEKFRPERFNNGKDAIRKGTYVPFGDGP' A
#
# COMPACT_ATOMS: atom_id res chain seq x y z
N GLU A 1 11.22 -8.31 -1.69
CA GLU A 1 11.61 -8.05 -0.28
C GLU A 1 12.40 -6.75 -0.08
N THR A 2 13.51 -6.48 -0.78
CA THR A 2 14.25 -5.21 -0.62
C THR A 2 13.37 -3.98 -0.78
N MET A 3 12.57 -3.93 -1.85
CA MET A 3 11.63 -2.82 -2.11
C MET A 3 10.41 -2.80 -1.17
N ARG A 4 10.17 -3.87 -0.41
CA ARG A 4 9.18 -3.87 0.67
C ARG A 4 9.78 -3.16 1.89
N LYS A 5 10.97 -3.60 2.32
CA LYS A 5 11.61 -3.04 3.52
C LYS A 5 12.13 -1.61 3.28
N TYR A 6 12.56 -1.30 2.08
CA TYR A 6 13.10 0.00 1.69
C TYR A 6 12.46 0.44 0.35
N PRO A 7 11.19 0.89 0.38
CA PRO A 7 10.52 1.32 -0.83
C PRO A 7 11.17 2.61 -1.38
N PRO A 8 11.22 2.78 -2.72
CA PRO A 8 11.81 3.98 -3.33
C PRO A 8 11.03 5.25 -3.00
N SER A 9 9.72 5.14 -2.75
CA SER A 9 8.89 6.20 -2.18
C SER A 9 8.24 5.73 -0.89
N SER A 10 8.33 6.54 0.16
CA SER A 10 7.71 6.23 1.46
C SER A 10 6.18 6.36 1.44
N SER A 11 5.65 7.11 0.47
CA SER A 11 4.23 7.41 0.31
C SER A 11 3.84 7.53 -1.17
N LEU A 12 2.54 7.46 -1.45
CA LEU A 12 1.95 7.73 -2.77
C LEU A 12 0.75 8.64 -2.57
N SER A 13 0.58 9.61 -3.45
CA SER A 13 -0.59 10.48 -3.45
C SER A 13 -1.59 10.11 -4.55
N ARG A 14 -2.88 10.32 -4.28
CA ARG A 14 -3.97 10.23 -5.24
C ARG A 14 -4.86 11.45 -5.10
N LYS A 15 -5.19 12.10 -6.23
CA LYS A 15 -6.18 13.18 -6.25
C LYS A 15 -7.57 12.60 -6.48
N VAL A 16 -8.51 13.00 -5.64
CA VAL A 16 -9.92 12.63 -5.79
C VAL A 16 -10.50 13.47 -6.93
N VAL A 17 -10.82 12.83 -8.05
CA VAL A 17 -11.35 13.51 -9.26
C VAL A 17 -12.88 13.57 -9.29
N LYS A 18 -13.53 12.85 -8.39
CA LYS A 18 -14.98 12.84 -8.19
C LYS A 18 -15.23 12.42 -6.75
N GLU A 19 -16.23 13.04 -6.11
CA GLU A 19 -16.65 12.65 -4.77
C GLU A 19 -16.81 11.13 -4.65
N TYR A 20 -16.21 10.54 -3.61
CA TYR A 20 -16.14 9.10 -3.44
C TYR A 20 -16.39 8.69 -1.99
N ARG A 21 -17.45 7.90 -1.75
CA ARG A 21 -17.68 7.27 -0.45
C ARG A 21 -16.86 5.99 -0.35
N ILE A 22 -16.02 5.90 0.69
CA ILE A 22 -15.21 4.71 0.92
C ILE A 22 -16.14 3.54 1.34
N PRO A 23 -16.14 2.41 0.60
CA PRO A 23 -16.98 1.26 0.92
C PRO A 23 -16.77 0.76 2.35
N GLY A 24 -17.88 0.48 3.06
CA GLY A 24 -17.83 0.01 4.45
C GLY A 24 -17.55 1.11 5.48
N SER A 25 -17.63 2.39 5.08
CA SER A 25 -17.48 3.52 5.99
C SER A 25 -18.47 4.65 5.66
N ASP A 26 -18.61 5.58 6.61
CA ASP A 26 -19.32 6.85 6.41
C ASP A 26 -18.39 7.96 5.88
N LEU A 27 -17.12 7.64 5.60
CA LEU A 27 -16.16 8.60 5.08
C LEU A 27 -16.41 8.89 3.60
N VAL A 28 -16.67 10.15 3.30
CA VAL A 28 -16.78 10.69 1.94
C VAL A 28 -15.55 11.53 1.63
N LEU A 29 -14.87 11.19 0.54
CA LEU A 29 -13.74 11.95 0.02
C LEU A 29 -14.26 13.02 -0.94
N SER A 30 -14.02 14.29 -0.62
CA SER A 30 -14.42 15.41 -1.46
C SER A 30 -13.58 15.49 -2.74
N GLU A 31 -14.20 15.96 -3.82
CA GLU A 31 -13.48 16.25 -5.07
C GLU A 31 -12.37 17.28 -4.83
N GLY A 32 -11.19 17.03 -5.40
CA GLY A 32 -10.01 17.86 -5.25
C GLY A 32 -9.11 17.49 -4.07
N SER A 33 -9.59 16.71 -3.11
CA SER A 33 -8.77 16.24 -1.97
C SER A 33 -7.60 15.37 -2.43
N ILE A 34 -6.49 15.43 -1.69
CA ILE A 34 -5.35 14.52 -1.85
C ILE A 34 -5.42 13.44 -0.77
N VAL A 35 -5.38 12.18 -1.20
CA VAL A 35 -5.25 11.02 -0.33
C VAL A 35 -3.80 10.57 -0.37
N GLU A 36 -3.16 10.53 0.80
CA GLU A 36 -1.82 9.98 1.00
C GLU A 36 -1.90 8.51 1.42
N ILE A 37 -1.13 7.67 0.75
CA ILE A 37 -1.03 6.23 0.99
C ILE A 37 0.36 5.99 1.61
N PRO A 38 0.46 5.66 2.91
CA PRO A 38 1.74 5.53 3.60
C PRO A 38 2.38 4.17 3.30
N VAL A 39 2.98 4.04 2.11
CA VAL A 39 3.61 2.81 1.59
C VAL A 39 4.57 2.18 2.61
N HIS A 40 5.48 2.96 3.19
CA HIS A 40 6.44 2.45 4.16
C HIS A 40 5.75 1.84 5.39
N MET A 41 4.69 2.49 5.88
CA MET A 41 3.96 2.00 7.05
C MET A 41 3.19 0.72 6.73
N ILE A 42 2.53 0.66 5.57
CA ILE A 42 1.81 -0.54 5.10
C ILE A 42 2.80 -1.71 4.92
N HIS A 43 3.98 -1.44 4.37
CA HIS A 43 5.03 -2.45 4.16
C HIS A 43 5.62 -2.99 5.47
N HIS A 44 5.54 -2.23 6.56
CA HIS A 44 5.99 -2.61 7.89
C HIS A 44 4.87 -3.01 8.86
N ASP A 45 3.63 -3.07 8.37
CA ASP A 45 2.50 -3.50 9.19
C ASP A 45 2.51 -5.04 9.33
N PRO A 46 2.64 -5.58 10.55
CA PRO A 46 2.67 -7.02 10.79
C PRO A 46 1.35 -7.73 10.40
N GLN A 47 0.24 -7.00 10.25
CA GLN A 47 -1.01 -7.53 9.72
C GLN A 47 -0.87 -8.01 8.26
N TYR A 48 0.01 -7.37 7.48
CA TYR A 48 0.24 -7.70 6.08
C TYR A 48 1.56 -8.44 5.85
N PHE A 49 2.57 -8.15 6.67
CA PHE A 49 3.90 -8.75 6.58
C PHE A 49 4.38 -9.23 7.96
N PRO A 50 4.11 -10.49 8.36
CA PRO A 50 4.50 -11.02 9.67
C PRO A 50 6.00 -10.93 9.89
N GLU A 51 6.48 -10.47 11.04
CA GLU A 51 7.91 -10.14 11.27
C GLU A 51 8.47 -9.13 10.25
N PRO A 52 7.85 -7.94 10.11
CA PRO A 52 8.11 -7.00 9.02
C PRO A 52 9.56 -6.47 9.02
N GLU A 53 10.20 -6.49 10.18
CA GLU A 53 11.58 -6.03 10.33
C GLU A 53 12.61 -7.02 9.79
N LYS A 54 12.28 -8.31 9.71
CA LYS A 54 13.21 -9.31 9.17
C LYS A 54 13.20 -9.28 7.66
N PHE A 55 14.40 -9.27 7.07
CA PHE A 55 14.57 -9.47 5.63
C PHE A 55 14.31 -10.95 5.28
N ARG A 56 13.16 -11.22 4.66
CA ARG A 56 12.66 -12.56 4.35
C ARG A 56 12.27 -12.68 2.86
N PRO A 57 13.23 -12.91 1.94
CA PRO A 57 12.96 -13.02 0.50
C PRO A 57 11.88 -14.03 0.13
N GLU A 58 11.78 -15.11 0.91
CA GLU A 58 10.88 -16.23 0.70
C GLU A 58 9.39 -15.85 0.74
N ARG A 59 9.03 -14.68 1.30
CA ARG A 59 7.67 -14.11 1.22
C ARG A 59 7.15 -14.02 -0.21
N PHE A 60 8.05 -13.87 -1.17
CA PHE A 60 7.74 -13.67 -2.58
C PHE A 60 7.89 -14.95 -3.42
N ASN A 61 8.20 -16.11 -2.82
CA ASN A 61 8.41 -17.36 -3.56
C ASN A 61 7.16 -17.81 -4.33
N ASN A 62 5.98 -17.53 -3.78
CA ASN A 62 4.69 -17.84 -4.42
C ASN A 62 4.23 -16.72 -5.37
N GLY A 63 5.13 -15.79 -5.73
CA GLY A 63 4.83 -14.63 -6.54
C GLY A 63 4.10 -13.52 -5.77
N LYS A 64 3.93 -12.38 -6.46
CA LYS A 64 3.23 -11.20 -5.90
C LYS A 64 1.74 -11.44 -5.65
N ASP A 65 1.13 -12.38 -6.37
CA ASP A 65 -0.32 -12.64 -6.28
C ASP A 65 -0.71 -13.34 -4.97
N ALA A 66 0.26 -13.96 -4.29
CA ALA A 66 0.09 -14.50 -2.94
C ALA A 66 0.09 -13.41 -1.86
N ILE A 67 0.44 -12.16 -2.20
CA ILE A 67 0.45 -11.03 -1.27
C ILE A 67 -0.91 -10.33 -1.34
N ARG A 68 -1.41 -9.87 -0.19
CA ARG A 68 -2.67 -9.13 -0.12
C ARG A 68 -2.64 -7.94 -1.08
N LYS A 69 -3.64 -7.85 -1.95
CA LYS A 69 -3.75 -6.76 -2.93
C LYS A 69 -3.75 -5.40 -2.22
N GLY A 70 -3.03 -4.44 -2.80
CA GLY A 70 -2.89 -3.08 -2.27
C GLY A 70 -1.87 -2.93 -1.13
N THR A 71 -1.27 -4.02 -0.61
CA THR A 71 -0.30 -3.92 0.51
C THR A 71 1.17 -3.95 0.05
N TYR A 72 1.44 -4.36 -1.19
CA TYR A 72 2.78 -4.28 -1.80
C TYR A 72 2.75 -3.45 -3.09
N VAL A 73 2.89 -2.13 -2.93
CA VAL A 73 2.86 -1.14 -4.02
C VAL A 73 4.15 -0.30 -4.11
N PRO A 74 5.35 -0.91 -4.26
CA PRO A 74 6.62 -0.17 -4.28
C PRO A 74 6.76 0.81 -5.45
N PHE A 75 5.95 0.64 -6.51
CA PHE A 75 5.91 1.51 -7.69
C PHE A 75 4.52 2.12 -7.93
N GLY A 76 3.65 2.08 -6.92
CA GLY A 76 2.24 2.43 -7.08
C GLY A 76 1.41 1.33 -7.73
N ASP A 77 0.18 1.70 -8.05
CA ASP A 77 -0.83 0.84 -8.68
C ASP A 77 -1.77 1.70 -9.55
N GLY A 78 -2.23 1.13 -10.66
CA GLY A 78 -3.03 1.81 -11.69
C GLY A 78 -2.23 2.67 -12.70
N PRO A 79 -2.91 3.17 -13.76
CA PRO A 79 -2.37 4.14 -14.72
C PRO A 79 -2.39 5.59 -14.19
#